data_AF-A0A382Z8L0-F1
#
_entry.id   AF-A0A382Z8L0-F1
#
_cell.length_a   1.000
_cell.length_b   1.000
_cell.length_c   1.000
_cell.angle_alpha   90.00
_cell.angle_beta   90.00
_cell.angle_gamma   90.00
#
_symmetry.space_group_name_H-M   'P 1'
#
loop_
_entity.id
_entity.type
_entity.pdbx_description
1 polymer ?
#
loop_
_entity_poly.entity_id
_entity_poly.type
_entity_poly.pdbx_seq_one_letter_code
_entity_poly.pdbx_strand_id
1 'polypeptide(L)'
;GSTGLPWDATMGSNFGDHIMGVFWAAFLLFSWTAASIVSGAVIERIRTGAFLILAVLVGSVTWMIDAAWGWSAGGWMVTDWGYHDAYASGVIHGICGGAALGILAVLGPRIGRFAPDGTPRDIPPHNPWFAVIGLFIIYTGFWGFYAACNVPIIEFDGVWTATTIYGTPTTLSTITFNFLMSLAGGLMAGYYMSKGDSFWTFSGGLGGIIAASAGNDLYHPLQAFLIGIVGVWVAYKLHYWVERKFKIDDAVGAVAVHG
;
A
#
# COMPACT_ATOMS: atom_id res chain seq x y z
N GLY A 1 -13.19 19.15 15.97
CA GLY A 1 -12.57 19.46 14.67
C GLY A 1 -13.57 20.22 13.84
N SER A 2 -13.26 21.45 13.46
CA SER A 2 -14.10 22.30 12.61
C SER A 2 -13.36 22.80 11.37
N THR A 3 -12.13 22.34 11.13
CA THR A 3 -11.23 22.78 10.04
C THR A 3 -11.26 21.76 8.89
N GLY A 4 -11.00 22.22 7.66
CA GLY A 4 -10.89 21.33 6.48
C GLY A 4 -12.23 20.89 5.85
N LEU A 5 -13.34 21.53 6.20
CA LEU A 5 -14.61 21.35 5.48
C LEU A 5 -14.55 22.04 4.10
N PRO A 6 -15.32 21.59 3.08
CA PRO A 6 -15.27 22.20 1.74
C PRO A 6 -15.59 23.71 1.70
N TRP A 7 -16.31 24.21 2.70
CA TRP A 7 -16.68 25.62 2.86
C TRP A 7 -15.90 26.34 3.96
N ASP A 8 -14.86 25.71 4.53
CA ASP A 8 -14.03 26.31 5.56
C ASP A 8 -13.10 27.40 4.98
N ALA A 9 -12.83 28.46 5.75
CA ALA A 9 -11.91 29.52 5.35
C ALA A 9 -10.48 29.00 5.11
N THR A 10 -10.08 27.89 5.73
CA THR A 10 -8.79 27.21 5.47
C THR A 10 -8.70 26.62 4.07
N MET A 11 -9.81 26.48 3.33
CA MET A 11 -9.79 26.04 1.93
C MET A 11 -9.44 27.18 0.95
N GLY A 12 -9.46 28.43 1.40
CA GLY A 12 -9.03 29.60 0.63
C GLY A 12 -7.55 29.95 0.87
N SER A 13 -7.04 30.98 0.17
CA SER A 13 -5.69 31.49 0.40
C SER A 13 -5.50 31.94 1.85
N ASN A 14 -4.75 31.15 2.63
CA ASN A 14 -4.47 31.41 4.04
C ASN A 14 -2.96 31.44 4.26
N PHE A 15 -2.41 32.64 4.47
CA PHE A 15 -0.96 32.83 4.69
C PHE A 15 -0.44 32.23 6.01
N GLY A 16 -1.34 31.83 6.93
CA GLY A 16 -0.99 31.10 8.15
C GLY A 16 -1.13 29.58 8.05
N ASP A 17 -1.67 29.05 6.93
CA ASP A 17 -1.71 27.62 6.66
C ASP A 17 -0.58 27.24 5.70
N HIS A 18 0.34 26.42 6.18
CA HIS A 18 1.53 26.06 5.43
C HIS A 18 1.41 24.68 4.76
N ILE A 19 0.43 23.83 5.16
CA ILE A 19 0.42 22.42 4.72
C ILE A 19 -0.93 21.68 4.82
N MET A 20 -1.98 22.24 5.43
CA MET A 20 -3.22 21.47 5.71
C MET A 20 -3.91 20.98 4.44
N GLY A 21 -3.94 21.78 3.38
CA GLY A 21 -4.47 21.36 2.08
C GLY A 21 -3.70 20.20 1.44
N VAL A 22 -2.38 20.15 1.62
CA VAL A 22 -1.52 19.04 1.15
C VAL A 22 -1.81 17.78 1.97
N PHE A 23 -1.92 17.90 3.29
CA PHE A 23 -2.25 16.79 4.17
C PHE A 23 -3.65 16.21 3.88
N TRP A 24 -4.64 17.08 3.64
CA TRP A 24 -5.97 16.66 3.18
C TRP A 24 -5.92 15.91 1.85
N ALA A 25 -5.17 16.44 0.88
CA ALA A 25 -5.01 15.80 -0.44
C ALA A 25 -4.31 14.44 -0.34
N ALA A 26 -3.33 14.29 0.56
CA ALA A 26 -2.69 13.00 0.83
C ALA A 26 -3.71 11.95 1.31
N PHE A 27 -4.61 12.33 2.23
CA PHE A 27 -5.70 11.48 2.70
C PHE A 27 -6.70 11.15 1.58
N LEU A 28 -7.04 12.11 0.72
CA LEU A 28 -7.87 11.83 -0.46
C LEU A 28 -7.20 10.81 -1.41
N LEU A 29 -5.90 10.92 -1.65
CA LEU A 29 -5.16 10.00 -2.50
C LEU A 29 -5.09 8.59 -1.89
N PHE A 30 -4.97 8.48 -0.56
CA PHE A 30 -5.11 7.19 0.14
C PHE A 30 -6.47 6.55 -0.08
N SER A 31 -7.56 7.33 -0.02
CA SER A 31 -8.91 6.85 -0.34
C SER A 31 -8.99 6.27 -1.75
N TRP A 32 -8.37 6.91 -2.73
CA TRP A 32 -8.34 6.43 -4.11
C TRP A 32 -7.50 5.16 -4.24
N THR A 33 -6.33 5.13 -3.60
CA THR A 33 -5.45 3.95 -3.56
C THR A 33 -6.15 2.76 -2.93
N ALA A 34 -6.85 2.94 -1.80
CA ALA A 34 -7.58 1.88 -1.12
C ALA A 34 -8.63 1.21 -2.03
N ALA A 35 -9.43 2.01 -2.74
CA ALA A 35 -10.37 1.50 -3.73
C ALA A 35 -9.66 0.82 -4.92
N SER A 36 -8.55 1.39 -5.39
CA SER A 36 -7.77 0.88 -6.52
C SER A 36 -7.12 -0.49 -6.21
N ILE A 37 -6.62 -0.71 -5.00
CA ILE A 37 -6.08 -2.01 -4.55
C ILE A 37 -7.12 -3.12 -4.72
N VAL A 38 -8.35 -2.87 -4.23
CA VAL A 38 -9.44 -3.84 -4.35
C VAL A 38 -9.86 -4.03 -5.81
N SER A 39 -9.84 -2.96 -6.62
CA SER A 39 -10.24 -3.01 -8.03
C SER A 39 -9.50 -4.07 -8.85
N GLY A 40 -8.19 -4.21 -8.62
CA GLY A 40 -7.37 -5.18 -9.34
C GLY A 40 -7.69 -6.63 -8.98
N ALA A 41 -7.99 -6.89 -7.70
CA ALA A 41 -8.33 -8.23 -7.21
C ALA A 41 -9.63 -8.77 -7.85
N VAL A 42 -10.62 -7.88 -8.04
CA VAL A 42 -11.99 -8.23 -8.44
C VAL A 42 -12.26 -8.14 -9.95
N ILE A 43 -11.24 -7.77 -10.74
CA ILE A 43 -11.36 -7.55 -12.19
C ILE A 43 -11.92 -8.79 -12.92
N GLU A 44 -12.43 -8.55 -14.14
CA GLU A 44 -13.04 -9.52 -15.07
C GLU A 44 -14.40 -10.10 -14.67
N ARG A 45 -14.81 -10.05 -13.39
CA ARG A 45 -16.08 -10.68 -12.94
C ARG A 45 -16.98 -9.86 -12.03
N ILE A 46 -16.47 -8.78 -11.43
CA ILE A 46 -17.34 -7.90 -10.65
C ILE A 46 -18.20 -7.03 -11.56
N ARG A 47 -19.44 -6.73 -11.13
CA ARG A 47 -20.27 -5.71 -11.79
C ARG A 47 -19.78 -4.33 -11.39
N THR A 48 -19.65 -3.41 -12.34
CA THR A 48 -19.16 -2.03 -12.08
C THR A 48 -19.94 -1.33 -10.96
N GLY A 49 -21.28 -1.40 -10.96
CA GLY A 49 -22.08 -0.78 -9.90
C GLY A 49 -21.80 -1.35 -8.50
N ALA A 50 -21.56 -2.65 -8.38
CA ALA A 50 -21.17 -3.27 -7.11
C ALA A 50 -19.76 -2.83 -6.70
N PHE A 51 -18.83 -2.73 -7.65
CA PHE A 51 -17.50 -2.21 -7.39
C PHE A 51 -17.52 -0.75 -6.92
N LEU A 52 -18.35 0.12 -7.50
CA LEU A 52 -18.46 1.52 -7.04
C LEU A 52 -18.91 1.62 -5.59
N ILE A 53 -19.84 0.76 -5.15
CA ILE A 53 -20.25 0.68 -3.75
C ILE A 53 -19.08 0.25 -2.87
N LEU A 54 -18.35 -0.80 -3.26
CA LEU A 54 -17.18 -1.27 -2.53
C LEU A 54 -16.05 -0.23 -2.50
N ALA A 55 -15.86 0.52 -3.58
CA ALA A 55 -14.87 1.60 -3.66
C ALA A 55 -15.18 2.69 -2.63
N VAL A 56 -16.45 3.07 -2.45
CA VAL A 56 -16.86 4.02 -1.41
C VAL A 56 -16.70 3.42 -0.02
N LEU A 57 -17.10 2.17 0.19
CA LEU A 57 -17.00 1.52 1.50
C LEU A 57 -15.55 1.36 1.93
N VAL A 58 -14.72 0.75 1.10
CA VAL A 58 -13.31 0.53 1.40
C VAL A 58 -12.55 1.85 1.42
N GLY A 59 -12.75 2.70 0.41
CA GLY A 59 -12.03 3.96 0.22
C GLY A 59 -12.49 5.13 1.08
N SER A 60 -13.64 5.07 1.75
CA SER A 60 -14.11 6.18 2.61
C SER A 60 -14.55 5.76 4.00
N VAL A 61 -14.64 4.45 4.29
CA VAL A 61 -15.08 3.96 5.60
C VAL A 61 -14.03 3.02 6.20
N THR A 62 -13.70 1.93 5.53
CA THR A 62 -12.88 0.86 6.12
C THR A 62 -11.49 1.35 6.52
N TRP A 63 -10.73 1.97 5.59
CA TRP A 63 -9.39 2.43 5.92
C TRP A 63 -9.38 3.67 6.83
N MET A 64 -10.44 4.50 6.79
CA MET A 64 -10.60 5.64 7.70
C MET A 64 -10.69 5.20 9.16
N ILE A 65 -11.37 4.08 9.41
CA ILE A 65 -11.44 3.48 10.75
C ILE A 65 -10.04 3.04 11.19
N ASP A 66 -9.29 2.37 10.32
CA ASP A 66 -7.95 1.89 10.64
C ASP A 66 -6.96 3.05 10.85
N ALA A 67 -7.04 4.11 10.04
CA ALA A 67 -6.30 5.35 10.24
C ALA A 67 -6.69 6.06 11.54
N ALA A 68 -7.96 6.04 11.94
CA ALA A 68 -8.40 6.60 13.22
C ALA A 68 -7.82 5.83 14.42
N TRP A 69 -7.57 4.53 14.26
CA TRP A 69 -6.97 3.70 15.31
C TRP A 69 -5.44 3.81 15.33
N GLY A 70 -4.79 3.77 14.16
CA GLY A 70 -3.35 3.66 14.00
C GLY A 70 -2.60 4.97 13.72
N TRP A 71 -3.26 6.04 13.26
CA TRP A 71 -2.61 7.33 12.94
C TRP A 71 -3.11 8.52 13.74
N SER A 72 -4.30 8.42 14.33
CA SER A 72 -4.77 9.46 15.24
C SER A 72 -3.91 9.51 16.49
N ALA A 73 -3.53 10.71 16.94
CA ALA A 73 -2.81 10.89 18.21
C ALA A 73 -3.60 10.35 19.43
N GLY A 74 -4.93 10.24 19.32
CA GLY A 74 -5.79 9.62 20.33
C GLY A 74 -6.29 8.21 19.95
N GLY A 75 -5.73 7.61 18.90
CA GLY A 75 -6.08 6.27 18.45
C GLY A 75 -5.56 5.22 19.42
N TRP A 76 -6.40 4.25 19.78
CA TRP A 76 -6.08 3.26 20.81
C TRP A 76 -4.87 2.39 20.45
N MET A 77 -4.62 2.11 19.17
CA MET A 77 -3.42 1.36 18.75
C MET A 77 -2.16 2.17 19.02
N VAL A 78 -2.21 3.49 18.85
CA VAL A 78 -1.10 4.39 19.15
C VAL A 78 -0.90 4.52 20.65
N THR A 79 -1.96 4.83 21.42
CA THR A 79 -1.84 5.16 22.85
C THR A 79 -1.60 3.93 23.73
N ASP A 80 -2.25 2.81 23.43
CA ASP A 80 -2.27 1.66 24.33
C ASP A 80 -1.27 0.58 23.90
N TRP A 81 -0.99 0.46 22.59
CA TRP A 81 -0.14 -0.59 22.03
C TRP A 81 1.19 -0.08 21.47
N GLY A 82 1.37 1.25 21.33
CA GLY A 82 2.57 1.82 20.73
C GLY A 82 2.72 1.46 19.25
N TYR A 83 1.60 1.35 18.53
CA TYR A 83 1.56 1.03 17.11
C TYR A 83 2.32 2.09 16.29
N HIS A 84 3.14 1.62 15.35
CA HIS A 84 3.97 2.46 14.49
C HIS A 84 3.89 1.95 13.05
N ASP A 85 3.32 2.78 12.19
CA ASP A 85 3.13 2.54 10.75
C ASP A 85 3.34 3.84 9.97
N ALA A 86 4.59 4.26 9.77
CA ALA A 86 4.89 5.61 9.29
C ALA A 86 4.41 5.87 7.85
N TYR A 87 4.38 4.84 7.00
CA TYR A 87 4.04 4.96 5.58
C TYR A 87 3.05 3.91 5.08
N ALA A 88 2.12 3.49 5.95
CA ALA A 88 0.87 2.82 5.61
C ALA A 88 0.93 1.33 5.21
N SER A 89 1.87 0.55 5.75
CA SER A 89 1.87 -0.91 5.56
C SER A 89 0.59 -1.54 6.09
N GLY A 90 0.13 -1.15 7.27
CA GLY A 90 -1.06 -1.72 7.91
C GLY A 90 -2.31 -0.94 7.58
N VAL A 91 -2.30 0.36 7.91
CA VAL A 91 -3.51 1.20 7.89
C VAL A 91 -4.13 1.40 6.50
N ILE A 92 -3.37 1.10 5.45
CA ILE A 92 -3.85 1.09 4.06
C ILE A 92 -3.66 -0.28 3.44
N HIS A 93 -2.42 -0.75 3.32
CA HIS A 93 -2.17 -1.96 2.55
C HIS A 93 -2.73 -3.20 3.23
N GLY A 94 -2.48 -3.38 4.53
CA GLY A 94 -3.01 -4.48 5.33
C GLY A 94 -4.53 -4.53 5.32
N ILE A 95 -5.19 -3.41 5.63
CA ILE A 95 -6.67 -3.35 5.64
C ILE A 95 -7.27 -3.58 4.26
N CYS A 96 -6.65 -3.07 3.18
CA CYS A 96 -7.13 -3.26 1.81
C CYS A 96 -6.87 -4.68 1.29
N GLY A 97 -5.73 -5.28 1.66
CA GLY A 97 -5.42 -6.69 1.36
C GLY A 97 -6.40 -7.63 2.05
N GLY A 98 -6.71 -7.36 3.33
CA GLY A 98 -7.74 -8.07 4.09
C GLY A 98 -9.15 -7.89 3.50
N ALA A 99 -9.52 -6.65 3.13
CA ALA A 99 -10.79 -6.37 2.47
C ALA A 99 -10.90 -7.10 1.12
N ALA A 100 -9.84 -7.07 0.32
CA ALA A 100 -9.77 -7.81 -0.94
C ALA A 100 -9.97 -9.31 -0.68
N LEU A 101 -9.26 -9.91 0.27
CA LEU A 101 -9.41 -11.32 0.62
C LEU A 101 -10.85 -11.68 1.01
N GLY A 102 -11.48 -10.86 1.87
CA GLY A 102 -12.87 -11.05 2.27
C GLY A 102 -13.85 -10.99 1.10
N ILE A 103 -13.65 -10.04 0.19
CA ILE A 103 -14.46 -9.91 -1.03
C ILE A 103 -14.25 -11.11 -1.94
N LEU A 104 -13.00 -11.51 -2.17
CA LEU A 104 -12.65 -12.63 -3.06
C LEU A 104 -13.21 -13.96 -2.57
N ALA A 105 -13.23 -14.18 -1.26
CA ALA A 105 -13.79 -15.39 -0.65
C ALA A 105 -15.29 -15.59 -0.96
N VAL A 106 -16.02 -14.49 -1.21
CA VAL A 106 -17.46 -14.52 -1.54
C VAL A 106 -17.72 -14.38 -3.04
N LEU A 107 -16.92 -13.55 -3.74
CA LEU A 107 -17.07 -13.30 -5.18
C LEU A 107 -16.80 -14.54 -6.03
N GLY A 108 -15.92 -15.42 -5.54
CA GLY A 108 -15.51 -16.63 -6.25
C GLY A 108 -14.51 -16.36 -7.38
N PRO A 109 -14.04 -17.45 -8.01
CA PRO A 109 -12.97 -17.36 -9.00
C PRO A 109 -13.45 -16.99 -10.39
N ARG A 110 -12.54 -16.47 -11.22
CA ARG A 110 -12.81 -16.26 -12.63
C ARG A 110 -13.06 -17.58 -13.35
N ILE A 111 -13.87 -17.50 -14.40
CA ILE A 111 -14.19 -18.64 -15.24
C ILE A 111 -12.89 -19.20 -15.84
N GLY A 112 -12.66 -20.51 -15.65
CA GLY A 112 -11.49 -21.19 -16.18
C GLY A 112 -10.22 -21.08 -15.32
N ARG A 113 -10.22 -20.30 -14.22
CA ARG A 113 -9.07 -20.22 -13.29
C ARG A 113 -8.74 -21.57 -12.68
N PHE A 114 -9.75 -22.38 -12.38
CA PHE A 114 -9.59 -23.72 -11.86
C PHE A 114 -10.19 -24.73 -12.83
N ALA A 115 -9.46 -25.82 -13.09
CA ALA A 115 -9.94 -26.98 -13.83
C ALA A 115 -11.06 -27.72 -13.06
N PRO A 116 -11.81 -28.64 -13.70
CA PRO A 116 -12.86 -29.40 -13.02
C PRO A 116 -12.38 -30.22 -11.81
N ASP A 117 -11.11 -30.62 -11.79
CA ASP A 117 -10.44 -31.31 -10.67
C ASP A 117 -9.91 -30.33 -9.59
N GLY A 118 -10.12 -29.03 -9.77
CA GLY A 118 -9.64 -27.96 -8.91
C GLY A 118 -8.19 -27.54 -9.16
N THR A 119 -7.51 -28.07 -10.18
CA THR A 119 -6.13 -27.68 -10.52
C THR A 119 -6.10 -26.20 -10.98
N PRO A 120 -5.25 -25.34 -10.39
CA PRO A 120 -5.11 -23.95 -10.84
C PRO A 120 -4.56 -23.86 -12.26
N ARG A 121 -5.04 -22.88 -13.02
CA ARG A 121 -4.60 -22.56 -14.39
C ARG A 121 -4.22 -21.09 -14.47
N ASP A 122 -3.07 -20.82 -15.06
CA ASP A 122 -2.64 -19.45 -15.29
C ASP A 122 -3.50 -18.74 -16.34
N ILE A 123 -3.97 -17.54 -15.98
CA ILE A 123 -4.63 -16.61 -16.88
C ILE A 123 -3.61 -15.50 -17.15
N PRO A 124 -2.89 -15.55 -18.29
CA PRO A 124 -1.83 -14.58 -18.56
C PRO A 124 -2.43 -13.19 -18.79
N PRO A 125 -1.69 -12.11 -18.44
CA PRO A 125 -2.11 -10.76 -18.75
C PRO A 125 -2.18 -10.55 -20.26
N HIS A 126 -3.14 -9.74 -20.72
CA HIS A 126 -3.28 -9.45 -22.16
C HIS A 126 -2.04 -8.75 -22.73
N ASN A 127 -1.36 -7.94 -21.91
CA ASN A 127 -0.12 -7.25 -22.29
C ASN A 127 0.78 -7.08 -21.05
N PRO A 128 1.86 -7.88 -20.94
CA PRO A 128 2.78 -7.79 -19.82
C PRO A 128 3.55 -6.47 -19.79
N TRP A 129 3.77 -5.80 -20.93
CA TRP A 129 4.49 -4.52 -20.98
C TRP A 129 3.71 -3.40 -20.29
N PHE A 130 2.39 -3.34 -20.50
CA PHE A 130 1.56 -2.35 -19.81
C PHE A 130 1.52 -2.59 -18.29
N ALA A 131 1.53 -3.84 -17.85
CA ALA A 131 1.62 -4.15 -16.42
C ALA A 131 2.94 -3.62 -15.81
N VAL A 132 4.06 -3.82 -16.52
CA VAL A 132 5.36 -3.29 -16.10
C VAL A 132 5.37 -1.76 -16.07
N ILE A 133 4.91 -1.09 -17.12
CA ILE A 133 4.82 0.39 -17.17
C ILE A 133 3.99 0.92 -16.00
N GLY A 134 2.85 0.28 -15.71
CA GLY A 134 2.02 0.62 -14.56
C GLY A 134 2.77 0.52 -13.23
N LEU A 135 3.54 -0.56 -13.01
CA LEU A 135 4.34 -0.73 -11.80
C LEU A 135 5.44 0.33 -11.64
N PHE A 136 6.11 0.75 -12.71
CA PHE A 136 7.09 1.84 -12.64
C PHE A 136 6.46 3.21 -12.33
N ILE A 137 5.26 3.48 -12.87
CA ILE A 137 4.48 4.66 -12.49
C ILE A 137 4.12 4.59 -11.01
N ILE A 138 3.69 3.42 -10.52
CA ILE A 138 3.39 3.18 -9.11
C ILE A 138 4.63 3.45 -8.26
N TYR A 139 5.82 2.90 -8.58
CA TYR A 139 7.03 3.17 -7.79
C TYR A 139 7.35 4.66 -7.70
N THR A 140 7.23 5.37 -8.82
CA THR A 140 7.48 6.81 -8.87
C THR A 140 6.49 7.58 -7.98
N GLY A 141 5.20 7.24 -8.08
CA GLY A 141 4.16 7.80 -7.22
C GLY A 141 4.33 7.44 -5.75
N PHE A 142 4.75 6.21 -5.45
CA PHE A 142 4.97 5.70 -4.10
C PHE A 142 6.15 6.41 -3.42
N TRP A 143 7.24 6.66 -4.16
CA TRP A 143 8.33 7.49 -3.64
C TRP A 143 7.87 8.94 -3.37
N GLY A 144 7.10 9.53 -4.30
CA GLY A 144 6.50 10.86 -4.08
C GLY A 144 5.57 10.88 -2.86
N PHE A 145 4.82 9.81 -2.64
CA PHE A 145 3.99 9.58 -1.47
C PHE A 145 4.81 9.54 -0.18
N TYR A 146 5.90 8.77 -0.14
CA TYR A 146 6.84 8.74 0.98
C TYR A 146 7.37 10.13 1.33
N ALA A 147 7.75 10.91 0.31
CA ALA A 147 8.23 12.28 0.51
C ALA A 147 7.13 13.19 1.07
N ALA A 148 5.91 13.11 0.52
CA ALA A 148 4.77 13.95 0.90
C ALA A 148 4.19 13.61 2.29
N CYS A 149 4.42 12.40 2.81
CA CYS A 149 3.99 12.00 4.16
C CYS A 149 4.77 12.64 5.30
N ASN A 150 5.84 13.37 5.00
CA ASN A 150 6.62 14.04 6.04
C ASN A 150 6.23 15.50 6.12
N VAL A 151 5.93 15.97 7.33
CA VAL A 151 5.64 17.37 7.61
C VAL A 151 6.97 18.10 7.82
N PRO A 152 7.32 19.10 7.00
CA PRO A 152 8.59 19.81 7.12
C PRO A 152 8.49 20.82 8.26
N ILE A 153 9.09 20.56 9.43
CA ILE A 153 8.85 21.42 10.60
C ILE A 153 10.07 21.90 11.38
N ILE A 154 11.28 21.33 11.31
CA ILE A 154 12.36 21.85 12.17
C ILE A 154 13.69 21.98 11.44
N GLU A 155 14.19 23.21 11.33
CA GLU A 155 15.62 23.48 11.11
C GLU A 155 16.35 23.26 12.45
N PHE A 156 17.25 22.28 12.50
CA PHE A 156 18.16 22.07 13.63
C PHE A 156 19.59 22.13 13.10
N ASP A 157 20.40 23.09 13.58
CA ASP A 157 21.78 23.31 13.13
C ASP A 157 21.95 23.40 11.60
N GLY A 158 20.99 24.03 10.90
CA GLY A 158 21.04 24.22 9.45
C GLY A 158 20.62 23.01 8.60
N VAL A 159 20.13 21.93 9.22
CA VAL A 159 19.54 20.78 8.54
C VAL A 159 18.03 20.86 8.61
N TRP A 160 17.38 20.88 7.45
CA TRP A 160 15.92 20.76 7.34
C TRP A 160 15.50 19.33 7.69
N THR A 161 14.92 19.13 8.87
CA THR A 161 14.35 17.84 9.28
C THR A 161 12.89 17.76 8.85
N ALA A 162 12.45 16.54 8.55
CA ALA A 162 11.06 16.24 8.30
C ALA A 162 10.52 15.40 9.47
N THR A 163 9.23 15.47 9.72
CA THR A 163 8.59 14.67 10.79
C THR A 163 7.52 13.76 10.18
N THR A 164 7.43 12.54 10.66
CA THR A 164 6.38 11.60 10.24
C THR A 164 5.03 11.98 10.86
N ILE A 165 3.97 11.27 10.50
CA ILE A 165 2.63 11.44 11.12
C ILE A 165 2.63 11.27 12.65
N TYR A 166 3.55 10.46 13.19
CA TYR A 166 3.77 10.30 14.64
C TYR A 166 4.65 11.38 15.29
N GLY A 167 5.16 12.35 14.54
CA GLY A 167 6.11 13.35 15.03
C GLY A 167 7.56 12.86 15.15
N THR A 168 7.88 11.65 14.68
CA THR A 168 9.24 11.10 14.69
C THR A 168 10.14 11.89 13.74
N PRO A 169 11.33 12.37 14.18
CA PRO A 169 12.29 13.04 13.31
C PRO A 169 12.84 12.10 12.24
N THR A 170 12.89 12.57 11.00
CA THR A 170 13.40 11.82 9.84
C THR A 170 13.98 12.78 8.79
N THR A 171 14.51 12.22 7.71
CA THR A 171 15.02 12.99 6.56
C THR A 171 14.54 12.36 5.25
N LEU A 172 14.37 13.20 4.22
CA LEU A 172 14.10 12.72 2.86
C LEU A 172 15.20 11.78 2.35
N SER A 173 16.44 11.95 2.81
CA SER A 173 17.55 11.06 2.49
C SER A 173 17.33 9.65 3.06
N THR A 174 17.06 9.54 4.36
CA THR A 174 16.78 8.26 5.04
C THR A 174 15.65 7.52 4.34
N ILE A 175 14.54 8.21 4.12
CA ILE A 175 13.33 7.64 3.52
C ILE A 175 13.58 7.16 2.09
N THR A 176 14.33 7.93 1.31
CA THR A 176 14.68 7.59 -0.07
C THR A 176 15.60 6.38 -0.13
N PHE A 177 16.63 6.31 0.73
CA PHE A 177 17.51 5.15 0.77
C PHE A 177 16.76 3.89 1.19
N ASN A 178 15.96 3.97 2.24
CA ASN A 178 15.21 2.81 2.71
C ASN A 178 14.17 2.34 1.68
N PHE A 179 13.47 3.26 1.00
CA PHE A 179 12.58 2.96 -0.13
C PHE A 179 13.29 2.20 -1.25
N LEU A 180 14.46 2.70 -1.70
CA LEU A 180 15.21 2.08 -2.79
C LEU A 180 15.77 0.71 -2.38
N MET A 181 16.21 0.59 -1.13
CA MET A 181 16.72 -0.68 -0.60
C MET A 181 15.62 -1.72 -0.44
N SER A 182 14.45 -1.37 0.09
CA SER A 182 13.32 -2.29 0.19
C SER A 182 12.76 -2.67 -1.19
N LEU A 183 12.70 -1.72 -2.13
CA LEU A 183 12.39 -1.98 -3.53
C LEU A 183 13.38 -2.98 -4.15
N ALA A 184 14.69 -2.76 -3.98
CA ALA A 184 15.72 -3.65 -4.50
C ALA A 184 15.65 -5.06 -3.89
N GLY A 185 15.42 -5.15 -2.57
CA GLY A 185 15.23 -6.42 -1.87
C GLY A 185 14.02 -7.17 -2.39
N GLY A 186 12.91 -6.48 -2.57
CA GLY A 186 11.68 -7.05 -3.12
C GLY A 186 11.81 -7.51 -4.58
N LEU A 187 12.45 -6.70 -5.43
CA LEU A 187 12.75 -7.06 -6.83
C LEU A 187 13.62 -8.33 -6.90
N MET A 188 14.64 -8.41 -6.04
CA MET A 188 15.56 -9.55 -5.99
C MET A 188 14.85 -10.84 -5.56
N ALA A 189 14.06 -10.78 -4.49
CA ALA A 189 13.27 -11.91 -4.02
C ALA A 189 12.23 -12.34 -5.06
N GLY A 190 11.50 -11.38 -5.64
CA GLY A 190 10.52 -11.62 -6.70
C GLY A 190 11.15 -12.34 -7.89
N TYR A 191 12.25 -11.80 -8.41
CA TYR A 191 13.00 -12.41 -9.53
C TYR A 191 13.45 -13.84 -9.23
N TYR A 192 14.08 -14.04 -8.08
CA TYR A 192 14.64 -15.35 -7.73
C TYR A 192 13.55 -16.41 -7.55
N MET A 193 12.48 -16.06 -6.84
CA MET A 193 11.41 -17.00 -6.53
C MET A 193 10.54 -17.33 -7.73
N SER A 194 10.29 -16.34 -8.59
CA SER A 194 9.48 -16.48 -9.79
C SER A 194 10.26 -17.00 -11.00
N LYS A 195 11.59 -17.16 -10.86
CA LYS A 195 12.52 -17.52 -11.95
C LYS A 195 12.49 -16.53 -13.11
N GLY A 196 12.39 -15.24 -12.79
CA GLY A 196 12.40 -14.15 -13.76
C GLY A 196 11.07 -13.89 -14.44
N ASP A 197 9.95 -14.39 -13.91
CA ASP A 197 8.62 -13.91 -14.32
C ASP A 197 8.51 -12.41 -14.02
N SER A 198 8.17 -11.64 -15.05
CA SER A 198 8.18 -10.18 -14.98
C SER A 198 7.13 -9.66 -13.99
N PHE A 199 5.94 -10.24 -13.99
CA PHE A 199 4.87 -9.84 -13.08
C PHE A 199 5.32 -9.97 -11.63
N TRP A 200 5.80 -11.14 -11.20
CA TRP A 200 6.26 -11.34 -9.83
C TRP A 200 7.56 -10.59 -9.49
N THR A 201 8.45 -10.38 -10.45
CA THR A 201 9.66 -9.59 -10.22
C THR A 201 9.28 -8.17 -9.80
N PHE A 202 8.45 -7.51 -10.60
CA PHE A 202 8.08 -6.12 -10.35
C PHE A 202 7.01 -6.00 -9.23
N SER A 203 6.04 -6.90 -9.14
CA SER A 203 5.13 -6.95 -7.99
C SER A 203 5.89 -7.21 -6.68
N GLY A 204 6.99 -7.98 -6.73
CA GLY A 204 7.92 -8.14 -5.62
C GLY A 204 8.57 -6.81 -5.21
N GLY A 205 9.00 -5.99 -6.17
CA GLY A 205 9.47 -4.63 -5.86
C GLY A 205 8.46 -3.80 -5.06
N LEU A 206 7.18 -3.84 -5.46
CA LEU A 206 6.09 -3.16 -4.74
C LEU A 206 5.86 -3.76 -3.35
N GLY A 207 5.79 -5.09 -3.24
CA GLY A 207 5.63 -5.79 -1.97
C GLY A 207 6.78 -5.54 -1.01
N GLY A 208 8.00 -5.37 -1.52
CA GLY A 208 9.17 -5.02 -0.72
C GLY A 208 9.07 -3.63 -0.11
N ILE A 209 8.63 -2.63 -0.90
CA ILE A 209 8.31 -1.29 -0.40
C ILE A 209 7.26 -1.39 0.70
N ILE A 210 6.12 -2.03 0.42
CA ILE A 210 5.00 -2.15 1.36
C ILE A 210 5.43 -2.84 2.66
N ALA A 211 6.23 -3.90 2.60
CA ALA A 211 6.70 -4.61 3.79
C ALA A 211 7.57 -3.74 4.70
N ALA A 212 8.34 -2.80 4.13
CA ALA A 212 9.20 -1.90 4.89
C ALA A 212 8.50 -0.60 5.32
N SER A 213 7.33 -0.25 4.76
CA SER A 213 6.69 1.05 4.98
C SER A 213 6.42 1.39 6.45
N ALA A 214 6.05 0.42 7.28
CA ALA A 214 5.65 0.69 8.65
C ALA A 214 6.77 1.32 9.49
N GLY A 215 8.02 0.90 9.30
CA GLY A 215 9.17 1.39 10.07
C GLY A 215 10.24 2.03 9.20
N ASN A 216 9.89 2.49 7.99
CA ASN A 216 10.85 3.01 7.03
C ASN A 216 11.62 4.25 7.54
N ASP A 217 11.07 4.96 8.53
CA ASP A 217 11.71 6.06 9.26
C ASP A 217 12.71 5.60 10.34
N LEU A 218 12.63 4.33 10.77
CA LEU A 218 13.41 3.74 11.85
C LEU A 218 14.56 2.84 11.36
N TYR A 219 14.42 2.28 10.16
CA TYR A 219 15.33 1.25 9.68
C TYR A 219 16.68 1.81 9.19
N HIS A 220 17.70 0.98 9.34
CA HIS A 220 18.90 1.11 8.51
C HIS A 220 18.60 0.61 7.09
N PRO A 221 19.21 1.17 6.01
CA PRO A 221 18.93 0.74 4.64
C PRO A 221 19.11 -0.76 4.38
N LEU A 222 20.10 -1.40 5.04
CA LEU A 222 20.26 -2.86 4.98
C LEU A 222 19.08 -3.62 5.64
N GLN A 223 18.49 -3.10 6.72
CA GLN A 223 17.31 -3.71 7.33
C GLN A 223 16.12 -3.61 6.39
N ALA A 224 15.89 -2.43 5.78
CA ALA A 224 14.83 -2.23 4.79
C ALA A 224 14.96 -3.19 3.60
N PHE A 225 16.19 -3.42 3.11
CA PHE A 225 16.49 -4.42 2.08
C PHE A 225 16.09 -5.84 2.49
N LEU A 226 16.50 -6.27 3.69
CA LEU A 226 16.20 -7.61 4.19
C LEU A 226 14.70 -7.80 4.46
N ILE A 227 14.03 -6.78 5.00
CA ILE A 227 12.57 -6.77 5.18
C ILE A 227 11.88 -6.91 3.81
N GLY A 228 12.35 -6.18 2.80
CA GLY A 228 11.83 -6.31 1.44
C GLY A 228 11.96 -7.74 0.89
N ILE A 229 13.10 -8.39 1.09
CA ILE A 229 13.30 -9.80 0.70
C ILE A 229 12.31 -10.73 1.43
N VAL A 230 12.25 -10.62 2.76
CA VAL A 230 11.45 -11.53 3.59
C VAL A 230 9.95 -11.31 3.32
N GLY A 231 9.51 -10.06 3.22
CA GLY A 231 8.12 -9.71 2.94
C GLY A 231 7.65 -10.30 1.61
N VAL A 232 8.43 -10.13 0.54
CA VAL A 232 8.10 -10.71 -0.77
C VAL A 232 8.16 -12.23 -0.75
N TRP A 233 9.09 -12.80 0.00
CA TRP A 233 9.15 -14.25 0.16
C TRP A 233 7.89 -14.82 0.80
N VAL A 234 7.40 -14.18 1.86
CA VAL A 234 6.14 -14.56 2.50
C VAL A 234 4.97 -14.35 1.53
N ALA A 235 4.86 -13.17 0.92
CA ALA A 235 3.80 -12.82 -0.04
C ALA A 235 3.68 -13.84 -1.17
N TYR A 236 4.78 -14.16 -1.85
CA TYR A 236 4.79 -15.12 -2.95
C TYR A 236 4.33 -16.50 -2.49
N LYS A 237 4.80 -16.98 -1.33
CA LYS A 237 4.40 -18.29 -0.79
C LYS A 237 2.93 -18.32 -0.41
N LEU A 238 2.45 -17.28 0.26
CA LEU A 238 1.06 -17.19 0.69
C LEU A 238 0.10 -17.05 -0.48
N HIS A 239 0.46 -16.31 -1.53
CA HIS A 239 -0.37 -16.19 -2.75
C HIS A 239 -0.75 -17.57 -3.30
N TYR A 240 0.26 -18.38 -3.62
CA TYR A 240 0.03 -19.72 -4.17
C TYR A 240 -0.56 -20.70 -3.16
N TRP A 241 -0.27 -20.54 -1.87
CA TRP A 241 -0.90 -21.35 -0.84
C TRP A 241 -2.40 -21.06 -0.76
N VAL A 242 -2.79 -19.79 -0.70
CA VAL A 242 -4.19 -19.35 -0.63
C VAL A 242 -4.96 -19.80 -1.87
N GLU A 243 -4.39 -19.61 -3.06
CA GLU A 243 -4.96 -20.10 -4.31
C GLU A 243 -5.19 -21.61 -4.28
N ARG A 244 -4.15 -22.40 -3.98
CA ARG A 244 -4.22 -23.85 -4.11
C ARG A 244 -5.12 -24.47 -3.05
N LYS A 245 -5.06 -23.93 -1.83
CA LYS A 245 -5.76 -24.48 -0.66
C LYS A 245 -7.23 -24.05 -0.61
N PHE A 246 -7.51 -22.77 -0.83
CA PHE A 246 -8.85 -22.20 -0.67
C PHE A 246 -9.55 -21.91 -1.99
N LYS A 247 -8.88 -22.12 -3.13
CA LYS A 247 -9.43 -21.84 -4.47
C LYS A 247 -9.85 -20.38 -4.64
N ILE A 248 -9.12 -19.48 -3.98
CA ILE A 248 -9.31 -18.03 -4.09
C ILE A 248 -8.48 -17.53 -5.27
N ASP A 249 -9.14 -16.80 -6.17
CA ASP A 249 -8.54 -16.23 -7.37
C ASP A 249 -8.33 -14.73 -7.19
N ASP A 250 -7.08 -14.36 -6.95
CA ASP A 250 -6.64 -12.98 -6.85
C ASP A 250 -5.90 -12.61 -8.15
N ALA A 251 -6.58 -11.83 -9.00
CA ALA A 251 -6.15 -11.61 -10.37
C ALA A 251 -4.81 -10.90 -10.53
N VAL A 252 -4.43 -10.09 -9.54
CA VAL A 252 -3.20 -9.29 -9.56
C VAL A 252 -2.35 -9.52 -8.30
N GLY A 253 -2.66 -10.54 -7.51
CA GLY A 253 -1.96 -10.81 -6.26
C GLY A 253 -2.10 -9.69 -5.23
N ALA A 254 -3.17 -8.89 -5.28
CA ALA A 254 -3.38 -7.75 -4.39
C ALA A 254 -3.39 -8.17 -2.90
N VAL A 255 -3.99 -9.31 -2.58
CA VAL A 255 -4.01 -9.84 -1.21
C VAL A 255 -2.60 -10.12 -0.72
N ALA A 256 -1.75 -10.72 -1.54
CA ALA A 256 -0.41 -11.10 -1.13
C ALA A 256 0.58 -9.93 -1.12
N VAL A 257 0.45 -9.00 -2.07
CA VAL A 257 1.35 -7.84 -2.19
C VAL A 257 1.02 -6.77 -1.15
N HIS A 258 -0.25 -6.60 -0.80
CA HIS A 258 -0.70 -5.57 0.13
C HIS A 258 -1.01 -6.10 1.54
N GLY A 259 -1.57 -7.30 1.68
CA GLY A 259 -2.01 -7.88 2.95
C GLY A 259 -0.91 -8.66 3.65
#